data_AF-A0A396NLB4-F1
#
_entry.id   AF-A0A396NLB4-F1
#
_cell.length_a   1.000
_cell.length_b   1.000
_cell.length_c   1.000
_cell.angle_alpha   90.00
_cell.angle_beta   90.00
_cell.angle_gamma   90.00
#
_symmetry.space_group_name_H-M   'P 1'
#
loop_
_entity.id
_entity.type
_entity.pdbx_description
1 polymer ?
#
loop_
_entity_poly.entity_id
_entity_poly.type
_entity_poly.pdbx_seq_one_letter_code
_entity_poly.pdbx_strand_id
1 'polypeptide(L)'
;MKRNTVKRNVSLALGAVLVFGAVPAYAADAVTVKLNGSQMEFDVNPVIENSRTLVPFRKIFEALDCAVSYTKENGAQVVTANRGNQWITLEIGKNEITVDGETKKLDVAPKIVNGRTLVPLRAISEGLDCTVDWSADTKTVDIQKKQGQYAVTSAHISKNITDDKGNILITVAFEYPVIENKDNNAFITAVNEQYKKDAEAAISEAEAEFKDSAAAVLASEGKNYHPMVFTRSFEVSLNQDNLLSITQLDYANTYGAHPNTLKSSKTFNLAENKALTLSEVLGKNAADTDSYVKEKFDAYVKETVGELLEYYQQNSEKALSAVNFCLTEDALVLYYNPYDILPYAAGSPEVKVPYADTTIKLALSES
;
A
#
# COMPACT_ATOMS: atom_id res chain seq x y z
N MET A 1 28.15 -69.39 72.89
CA MET A 1 29.32 -69.95 72.17
C MET A 1 28.90 -70.35 70.77
N LYS A 2 29.26 -69.55 69.75
CA LYS A 2 29.65 -69.93 68.38
C LYS A 2 29.45 -68.73 67.46
N ARG A 3 30.60 -68.21 67.01
CA ARG A 3 30.76 -67.16 66.01
C ARG A 3 30.18 -67.62 64.68
N ASN A 4 29.57 -66.69 63.94
CA ASN A 4 29.64 -66.71 62.48
C ASN A 4 29.92 -65.28 61.99
N THR A 5 31.03 -65.17 61.29
CA THR A 5 31.61 -63.98 60.68
C THR A 5 30.99 -63.75 59.29
N VAL A 6 31.34 -62.61 58.65
CA VAL A 6 31.24 -62.28 57.21
C VAL A 6 29.97 -61.46 56.87
N LYS A 7 29.96 -60.26 56.26
CA LYS A 7 30.92 -59.46 55.46
C LYS A 7 30.56 -57.96 55.54
N ARG A 8 31.57 -57.08 55.48
CA ARG A 8 31.45 -55.62 55.20
C ARG A 8 30.84 -55.42 53.81
N ASN A 9 29.89 -54.49 53.68
CA ASN A 9 29.70 -53.68 52.47
C ASN A 9 29.48 -52.23 52.92
N VAL A 10 30.50 -51.41 52.70
CA VAL A 10 30.43 -49.95 52.79
C VAL A 10 29.87 -49.49 51.44
N SER A 11 28.63 -49.02 51.40
CA SER A 11 28.08 -48.36 50.23
C SER A 11 28.27 -46.85 50.38
N LEU A 12 29.25 -46.33 49.64
CA LEU A 12 29.48 -44.91 49.40
C LEU A 12 28.30 -44.39 48.56
N ALA A 13 27.42 -43.57 49.15
CA ALA A 13 26.42 -42.83 48.37
C ALA A 13 27.10 -41.60 47.75
N LEU A 14 27.40 -41.69 46.45
CA LEU A 14 27.93 -40.59 45.66
C LEU A 14 26.77 -39.61 45.37
N GLY A 15 26.72 -38.51 46.12
CA GLY A 15 25.80 -37.40 45.83
C GLY A 15 26.24 -36.70 44.55
N ALA A 16 25.57 -36.96 43.44
CA ALA A 16 25.72 -36.17 42.21
C ALA A 16 25.00 -34.83 42.41
N VAL A 17 25.75 -33.78 42.77
CA VAL A 17 25.28 -32.40 42.70
C VAL A 17 25.24 -32.00 41.22
N LEU A 18 24.04 -32.03 40.63
CA LEU A 18 23.76 -31.40 39.34
C LEU A 18 23.80 -29.88 39.54
N VAL A 19 24.95 -29.28 39.28
CA VAL A 19 25.07 -27.83 39.13
C VAL A 19 24.44 -27.46 37.79
N PHE A 20 23.16 -27.07 37.81
CA PHE A 20 22.57 -26.33 36.70
C PHE A 20 23.25 -24.96 36.63
N GLY A 21 24.30 -24.85 35.82
CA GLY A 21 24.77 -23.56 35.38
C GLY A 21 23.67 -22.94 34.53
N ALA A 22 22.96 -21.95 35.07
CA ALA A 22 22.12 -21.08 34.26
C ALA A 22 23.05 -20.33 33.31
N VAL A 23 23.09 -20.78 32.06
CA VAL A 23 23.72 -20.00 30.99
C VAL A 23 22.83 -18.78 30.84
N PRO A 24 23.33 -17.54 31.02
CA PRO A 24 22.53 -16.37 30.71
C PRO A 24 22.17 -16.46 29.22
N ALA A 25 20.88 -16.60 28.94
CA ALA A 25 20.36 -16.38 27.61
C ALA A 25 20.54 -14.89 27.33
N TYR A 26 21.64 -14.53 26.68
CA TYR A 26 21.79 -13.20 26.12
C TYR A 26 20.71 -13.06 25.05
N ALA A 27 19.68 -12.26 25.34
CA ALA A 27 18.78 -11.78 24.31
C ALA A 27 19.64 -11.09 23.26
N ALA A 28 19.69 -11.63 22.05
CA ALA A 28 20.30 -10.93 20.93
C ALA A 28 19.62 -9.56 20.85
N ASP A 29 20.40 -8.47 20.87
CA ASP A 29 19.82 -7.13 20.91
C ASP A 29 18.81 -6.97 19.77
N ALA A 30 17.54 -6.81 20.14
CA ALA A 30 16.45 -6.74 19.19
C ALA A 30 16.57 -5.45 18.38
N VAL A 31 16.44 -5.57 17.06
CA VAL A 31 16.29 -4.39 16.20
C VAL A 31 14.92 -3.78 16.46
N THR A 32 14.90 -2.48 16.75
CA THR A 32 13.67 -1.70 16.87
C THR A 32 13.35 -1.07 15.53
N VAL A 33 12.08 -1.08 15.10
CA VAL A 33 11.61 -0.32 13.94
C VAL A 33 10.59 0.69 14.42
N LYS A 34 10.71 1.94 13.99
CA LYS A 34 9.76 3.01 14.25
C LYS A 34 9.21 3.53 12.94
N LEU A 35 7.90 3.80 12.91
CA LEU A 35 7.23 4.52 11.84
C LEU A 35 6.67 5.81 12.42
N ASN A 36 7.10 6.96 11.89
CA ASN A 36 6.71 8.28 12.38
C ASN A 36 6.90 8.41 13.90
N GLY A 37 8.04 7.93 14.41
CA GLY A 37 8.41 7.95 15.82
C GLY A 37 7.71 6.88 16.70
N SER A 38 6.69 6.19 16.18
CA SER A 38 5.97 5.14 16.91
C SER A 38 6.62 3.77 16.66
N GLN A 39 6.93 3.04 17.73
CA GLN A 39 7.51 1.71 17.63
C GLN A 39 6.51 0.72 16.99
N MET A 40 6.99 -0.05 16.02
CA MET A 40 6.23 -1.10 15.37
C MET A 40 6.43 -2.43 16.09
N GLU A 41 5.32 -3.13 16.32
CA GLU A 41 5.33 -4.48 16.89
C GLU A 41 5.25 -5.53 15.78
N PHE A 42 6.06 -6.57 15.92
CA PHE A 42 6.16 -7.68 14.97
C PHE A 42 5.99 -9.02 15.68
N ASP A 43 5.33 -9.96 15.01
CA ASP A 43 5.26 -11.35 15.44
C ASP A 43 6.54 -12.14 15.12
N VAL A 44 7.30 -11.65 14.12
CA VAL A 44 8.67 -12.07 13.82
C VAL A 44 9.56 -10.84 13.81
N ASN A 45 10.46 -10.76 14.79
CA ASN A 45 11.34 -9.61 14.93
C ASN A 45 12.27 -9.44 13.73
N PRO A 46 12.66 -8.19 13.40
CA PRO A 46 13.73 -7.95 12.45
C PRO A 46 15.04 -8.59 12.90
N VAL A 47 15.87 -8.98 11.93
CA VAL A 47 17.14 -9.69 12.18
C VAL A 47 18.28 -8.97 11.48
N ILE A 48 19.48 -9.07 12.05
CA ILE A 48 20.70 -8.64 11.38
C ILE A 48 21.40 -9.88 10.80
N GLU A 49 21.63 -9.88 9.49
CA GLU A 49 22.38 -10.92 8.79
C GLU A 49 23.37 -10.26 7.83
N ASN A 50 24.63 -10.71 7.84
CA ASN A 50 25.69 -10.17 6.96
C ASN A 50 25.77 -8.63 6.99
N SER A 51 25.65 -8.05 8.19
CA SER A 51 25.63 -6.59 8.39
C SER A 51 24.51 -5.87 7.62
N ARG A 52 23.39 -6.56 7.39
CA ARG A 52 22.15 -6.00 6.85
C ARG A 52 21.00 -6.30 7.78
N THR A 53 20.17 -5.29 8.01
CA THR A 53 18.92 -5.45 8.74
C THR A 53 17.86 -5.96 7.77
N LEU A 54 17.25 -7.10 8.10
CA LEU A 54 16.09 -7.62 7.42
C LEU A 54 14.85 -7.43 8.30
N VAL A 55 13.80 -6.91 7.69
CA VAL A 55 12.57 -6.49 8.37
C VAL A 55 11.35 -7.19 7.76
N PRO A 56 10.26 -7.41 8.52
CA PRO A 56 9.03 -8.00 7.97
C PRO A 56 8.44 -7.14 6.86
N PHE A 57 8.39 -7.68 5.64
CA PHE A 57 7.95 -6.96 4.43
C PHE A 57 6.53 -6.41 4.58
N ARG A 58 5.55 -7.31 4.71
CA ARG A 58 4.14 -6.97 4.71
C ARG A 58 3.80 -5.86 5.71
N LYS A 59 4.21 -6.03 6.97
CA LYS A 59 3.85 -5.09 8.04
C LYS A 59 4.34 -3.66 7.78
N ILE A 60 5.50 -3.50 7.15
CA ILE A 60 6.05 -2.18 6.83
C ILE A 60 5.39 -1.59 5.59
N PHE A 61 5.29 -2.36 4.50
CA PHE A 61 4.72 -1.87 3.25
C PHE A 61 3.21 -1.53 3.36
N GLU A 62 2.42 -2.33 4.09
CA GLU A 62 1.02 -1.99 4.39
C GLU A 62 0.95 -0.68 5.18
N ALA A 63 1.84 -0.48 6.16
CA ALA A 63 1.91 0.75 6.96
C ALA A 63 2.42 1.98 6.17
N LEU A 64 3.05 1.75 5.01
CA LEU A 64 3.44 2.75 4.03
C LEU A 64 2.40 2.89 2.90
N ASP A 65 1.17 2.44 3.15
CA ASP A 65 -0.02 2.60 2.30
C ASP A 65 0.05 1.84 0.96
N CYS A 66 0.90 0.81 0.89
CA CYS A 66 1.03 -0.07 -0.29
C CYS A 66 0.13 -1.30 -0.18
N ALA A 67 -0.50 -1.68 -1.30
CA ALA A 67 -1.08 -3.00 -1.45
C ALA A 67 0.01 -4.06 -1.43
N VAL A 68 -0.12 -5.07 -0.56
CA VAL A 68 0.86 -6.14 -0.43
C VAL A 68 0.27 -7.52 -0.76
N SER A 69 0.88 -8.18 -1.74
CA SER A 69 0.55 -9.54 -2.14
C SER A 69 1.74 -10.50 -1.97
N TYR A 70 1.41 -11.79 -1.91
CA TYR A 70 2.37 -12.88 -1.94
C TYR A 70 1.85 -13.93 -2.91
N THR A 71 2.65 -14.33 -3.88
CA THR A 71 2.31 -15.37 -4.85
C THR A 71 3.33 -16.50 -4.81
N LYS A 72 2.88 -17.69 -5.22
CA LYS A 72 3.74 -18.85 -5.43
C LYS A 72 3.46 -19.41 -6.82
N GLU A 73 4.31 -19.06 -7.77
CA GLU A 73 4.15 -19.39 -9.18
C GLU A 73 5.34 -20.20 -9.66
N ASN A 74 5.11 -21.36 -10.28
CA ASN A 74 6.16 -22.22 -10.84
C ASN A 74 7.31 -22.56 -9.85
N GLY A 75 7.02 -22.57 -8.55
CA GLY A 75 8.00 -22.82 -7.48
C GLY A 75 8.73 -21.58 -6.97
N ALA A 76 8.65 -20.45 -7.69
CA ALA A 76 9.11 -19.15 -7.21
C ALA A 76 8.11 -18.62 -6.17
N GLN A 77 8.64 -18.02 -5.10
CA GLN A 77 7.84 -17.35 -4.08
C GLN A 77 8.14 -15.86 -4.18
N VAL A 78 7.12 -15.06 -4.45
CA VAL A 78 7.27 -13.64 -4.77
C VAL A 78 6.45 -12.81 -3.79
N VAL A 79 7.04 -11.76 -3.24
CA VAL A 79 6.32 -10.70 -2.54
C VAL A 79 6.31 -9.46 -3.41
N THR A 80 5.15 -8.81 -3.45
CA THR A 80 4.94 -7.61 -4.23
C THR A 80 4.28 -6.56 -3.35
N ALA A 81 4.78 -5.33 -3.43
CA ALA A 81 4.15 -4.16 -2.88
C ALA A 81 3.90 -3.17 -4.02
N ASN A 82 2.74 -2.55 -4.06
CA ASN A 82 2.50 -1.46 -5.00
C ASN A 82 1.68 -0.32 -4.41
N ARG A 83 1.99 0.88 -4.89
CA ARG A 83 1.20 2.09 -4.67
C ARG A 83 0.87 2.69 -6.03
N GLY A 84 -0.33 2.38 -6.52
CA GLY A 84 -0.72 2.59 -7.91
C GLY A 84 0.25 1.89 -8.88
N ASN A 85 0.95 2.70 -9.68
CA ASN A 85 1.92 2.25 -10.68
C ASN A 85 3.35 2.12 -10.15
N GLN A 86 3.60 2.43 -8.86
CA GLN A 86 4.89 2.17 -8.24
C GLN A 86 4.90 0.73 -7.75
N TRP A 87 5.80 -0.10 -8.27
CA TRP A 87 5.86 -1.54 -7.99
C TRP A 87 7.21 -1.93 -7.42
N ILE A 88 7.16 -2.71 -6.34
CA ILE A 88 8.33 -3.34 -5.74
C ILE A 88 8.08 -4.83 -5.69
N THR A 89 8.90 -5.59 -6.41
CA THR A 89 8.79 -7.05 -6.49
C THR A 89 10.09 -7.69 -6.02
N LEU A 90 9.98 -8.68 -5.13
CA LEU A 90 11.10 -9.47 -4.66
C LEU A 90 10.79 -10.97 -4.70
N GLU A 91 11.70 -11.74 -5.29
CA GLU A 91 11.65 -13.20 -5.23
C GLU A 91 12.47 -13.70 -4.03
N ILE A 92 11.86 -14.54 -3.21
CA ILE A 92 12.48 -15.11 -2.01
C ILE A 92 13.65 -16.01 -2.42
N GLY A 93 14.81 -15.79 -1.80
CA GLY A 93 16.06 -16.50 -2.11
C GLY A 93 16.90 -15.86 -3.22
N LYS A 94 16.41 -14.83 -3.93
CA LYS A 94 17.19 -14.09 -4.93
C LYS A 94 17.73 -12.77 -4.38
N ASN A 95 18.96 -12.43 -4.76
CA ASN A 95 19.62 -11.19 -4.37
C ASN A 95 19.24 -10.03 -5.30
N GLU A 96 17.96 -9.89 -5.62
CA GLU A 96 17.46 -8.92 -6.60
C GLU A 96 16.15 -8.29 -6.08
N ILE A 97 15.97 -7.02 -6.41
CA ILE A 97 14.74 -6.27 -6.21
C ILE A 97 14.38 -5.61 -7.55
N THR A 98 13.12 -5.67 -7.93
CA THR A 98 12.62 -4.93 -9.09
C THR A 98 11.77 -3.77 -8.61
N VAL A 99 12.18 -2.54 -8.94
CA VAL A 99 11.43 -1.31 -8.65
C VAL A 99 11.03 -0.68 -9.97
N ASP A 100 9.73 -0.50 -10.21
CA ASP A 100 9.19 0.10 -11.44
C ASP A 100 9.73 -0.53 -12.73
N GLY A 101 9.94 -1.85 -12.70
CA GLY A 101 10.50 -2.64 -13.81
C GLY A 101 12.03 -2.66 -13.88
N GLU A 102 12.72 -1.80 -13.12
CA GLU A 102 14.19 -1.79 -13.05
C GLU A 102 14.70 -2.77 -11.98
N THR A 103 15.55 -3.70 -12.40
CA THR A 103 16.15 -4.68 -11.48
C THR A 103 17.45 -4.13 -10.88
N LYS A 104 17.53 -4.16 -9.54
CA LYS A 104 18.71 -3.79 -8.75
C LYS A 104 19.17 -4.96 -7.89
N LYS A 105 20.47 -5.01 -7.60
CA LYS A 105 21.06 -6.07 -6.78
C LYS A 105 20.89 -5.78 -5.29
N LEU A 106 20.53 -6.80 -4.53
CA LEU A 106 20.52 -6.80 -3.06
C LEU A 106 21.80 -7.44 -2.50
N ASP A 107 22.21 -6.96 -1.33
CA ASP A 107 23.35 -7.54 -0.61
C ASP A 107 22.98 -8.85 0.09
N VAL A 108 21.71 -9.02 0.46
CA VAL A 108 21.16 -10.22 1.11
C VAL A 108 19.80 -10.52 0.51
N ALA A 109 19.49 -11.79 0.28
CA ALA A 109 18.23 -12.20 -0.32
C ALA A 109 17.07 -12.06 0.68
N PRO A 110 15.84 -11.78 0.21
CA PRO A 110 14.64 -11.99 0.99
C PRO A 110 14.54 -13.44 1.44
N LYS A 111 14.05 -13.67 2.65
CA LYS A 111 13.91 -15.02 3.22
C LYS A 111 12.64 -15.15 4.03
N ILE A 112 12.18 -16.38 4.20
CA ILE A 112 11.08 -16.68 5.10
C ILE A 112 11.64 -17.12 6.45
N VAL A 113 11.24 -16.43 7.51
CA VAL A 113 11.54 -16.78 8.90
C VAL A 113 10.22 -16.90 9.64
N ASN A 114 9.95 -18.07 10.24
CA ASN A 114 8.72 -18.34 10.99
C ASN A 114 7.42 -17.95 10.25
N GLY A 115 7.36 -18.18 8.93
CA GLY A 115 6.19 -17.85 8.12
C GLY A 115 6.02 -16.36 7.78
N ARG A 116 7.04 -15.54 7.99
CA ARG A 116 7.10 -14.14 7.55
C ARG A 116 8.21 -13.94 6.55
N THR A 117 7.93 -13.20 5.48
CA THR A 117 8.96 -12.76 4.53
C THR A 117 9.69 -11.56 5.12
N LEU A 118 10.99 -11.73 5.32
CA LEU A 118 11.91 -10.69 5.76
C LEU A 118 12.72 -10.21 4.55
N VAL A 119 12.77 -8.90 4.34
CA VAL A 119 13.49 -8.25 3.25
C VAL A 119 14.57 -7.32 3.79
N PRO A 120 15.68 -7.08 3.06
CA PRO A 120 16.64 -6.05 3.44
C PRO A 120 15.97 -4.69 3.55
N LEU A 121 16.39 -3.88 4.53
CA LEU A 121 15.87 -2.52 4.74
C LEU A 121 15.92 -1.65 3.46
N ARG A 122 16.93 -1.87 2.61
CA ARG A 122 17.07 -1.22 1.29
C ARG A 122 15.81 -1.34 0.43
N ALA A 123 15.07 -2.44 0.53
CA ALA A 123 13.84 -2.62 -0.23
C ALA A 123 12.79 -1.54 0.07
N ILE A 124 12.79 -0.98 1.28
CA ILE A 124 11.85 0.06 1.70
C ILE A 124 12.26 1.42 1.13
N SER A 125 13.56 1.74 1.17
CA SER A 125 14.09 3.04 0.73
C SER A 125 14.09 3.25 -0.80
N GLU A 126 13.94 2.19 -1.59
CA GLU A 126 14.16 2.25 -3.04
C GLU A 126 12.91 2.61 -3.86
N GLY A 127 11.70 2.60 -3.28
CA GLY A 127 10.49 2.80 -4.09
C GLY A 127 9.28 3.44 -3.39
N LEU A 128 9.48 4.12 -2.26
CA LEU A 128 8.40 4.82 -1.55
C LEU A 128 8.84 6.20 -1.08
N ASP A 129 7.91 7.16 -1.06
CA ASP A 129 8.12 8.53 -0.57
C ASP A 129 8.22 8.56 0.97
N CYS A 130 9.28 7.95 1.50
CA CYS A 130 9.61 7.91 2.91
C CYS A 130 11.12 8.02 3.11
N THR A 131 11.53 8.53 4.28
CA THR A 131 12.92 8.46 4.70
C THR A 131 13.13 7.23 5.57
N VAL A 132 14.33 6.65 5.49
CA VAL A 132 14.71 5.48 6.27
C VAL A 132 16.11 5.70 6.84
N ASP A 133 16.19 5.84 8.16
CA ASP A 133 17.43 6.06 8.90
C ASP A 133 17.76 4.85 9.79
N TRP A 134 19.06 4.55 9.91
CA TRP A 134 19.56 3.48 10.78
C TRP A 134 20.48 4.04 11.86
N SER A 135 20.09 3.87 13.13
CA SER A 135 20.91 4.16 14.30
C SER A 135 21.58 2.88 14.79
N ALA A 136 22.90 2.79 14.62
CA ALA A 136 23.68 1.63 15.05
C ALA A 136 23.77 1.49 16.58
N ASP A 137 23.86 2.62 17.29
CA ASP A 137 24.00 2.66 18.75
C ASP A 137 22.77 2.10 19.48
N THR A 138 21.59 2.42 18.94
CA THR A 138 20.29 1.98 19.51
C THR A 138 19.65 0.84 18.72
N LYS A 139 20.34 0.33 17.68
CA LYS A 139 19.81 -0.67 16.73
C LYS A 139 18.40 -0.36 16.26
N THR A 140 18.18 0.89 15.89
CA THR A 140 16.85 1.43 15.53
C THR A 140 16.80 1.76 14.05
N VAL A 141 15.77 1.26 13.37
CA VAL A 141 15.33 1.73 12.05
C VAL A 141 14.25 2.79 12.27
N ASP A 142 14.47 4.00 11.79
CA ASP A 142 13.49 5.08 11.82
C ASP A 142 12.95 5.33 10.41
N ILE A 143 11.67 5.06 10.21
CA ILE A 143 10.96 5.29 8.95
C ILE A 143 10.05 6.50 9.13
N GLN A 144 10.15 7.48 8.24
CA GLN A 144 9.27 8.66 8.25
C GLN A 144 8.56 8.78 6.91
N LYS A 145 7.22 8.86 6.97
CA LYS A 145 6.38 9.26 5.82
C LYS A 145 5.68 10.57 6.16
N LYS A 146 5.19 11.26 5.13
CA LYS A 146 4.45 12.52 5.28
C LYS A 146 3.30 12.35 6.29
N GLN A 147 3.19 13.29 7.23
CA GLN A 147 2.11 13.37 8.23
C GLN A 147 1.34 14.68 8.05
N GLY A 148 0.18 14.77 8.69
CA GLY A 148 -0.61 16.01 8.75
C GLY A 148 -1.47 16.07 10.01
N GLN A 149 -2.45 16.97 10.01
CA GLN A 149 -3.29 17.27 11.17
C GLN A 149 -4.01 16.03 11.73
N TYR A 150 -4.52 15.17 10.85
CA TYR A 150 -5.23 13.94 11.22
C TYR A 150 -4.34 12.72 11.04
N ALA A 151 -4.29 11.84 12.03
CA ALA A 151 -3.63 10.55 11.88
C ALA A 151 -4.47 9.66 10.95
N VAL A 152 -3.87 9.24 9.84
CA VAL A 152 -4.46 8.29 8.89
C VAL A 152 -3.57 7.06 8.85
N THR A 153 -4.14 5.92 9.20
CA THR A 153 -3.51 4.60 9.13
C THR A 153 -4.09 3.81 7.96
N SER A 154 -3.50 2.67 7.63
CA SER A 154 -4.01 1.73 6.64
C SER A 154 -4.72 0.55 7.31
N ALA A 155 -5.75 0.05 6.64
CA ALA A 155 -6.30 -1.27 6.87
C ALA A 155 -6.27 -2.07 5.56
N HIS A 156 -6.06 -3.37 5.70
CA HIS A 156 -5.84 -4.28 4.58
C HIS A 156 -6.94 -5.34 4.48
N ILE A 157 -7.30 -5.70 3.26
CA ILE A 157 -8.05 -6.91 2.94
C ILE A 157 -7.47 -7.57 1.68
N SER A 158 -7.20 -8.87 1.76
CA SER A 158 -6.78 -9.66 0.59
C SER A 158 -7.57 -10.94 0.43
N LYS A 159 -7.78 -11.34 -0.81
CA LYS A 159 -8.47 -12.59 -1.16
C LYS A 159 -7.83 -13.22 -2.40
N ASN A 160 -7.54 -14.51 -2.32
CA ASN A 160 -7.31 -15.34 -3.50
C ASN A 160 -8.65 -15.96 -3.90
N ILE A 161 -9.11 -15.68 -5.10
CA ILE A 161 -10.29 -16.30 -5.70
C ILE A 161 -9.80 -17.50 -6.51
N THR A 162 -10.35 -18.67 -6.22
CA THR A 162 -9.90 -19.93 -6.82
C THR A 162 -10.99 -20.61 -7.65
N ASP A 163 -10.57 -21.52 -8.53
CA ASP A 163 -11.46 -22.53 -9.10
C ASP A 163 -11.72 -23.68 -8.09
N ASP A 164 -12.54 -24.64 -8.50
CA ASP A 164 -12.90 -25.83 -7.69
C ASP A 164 -11.72 -26.77 -7.41
N LYS A 165 -10.61 -26.62 -8.14
CA LYS A 165 -9.38 -27.40 -7.98
C LYS A 165 -8.35 -26.69 -7.07
N GLY A 166 -8.68 -25.49 -6.62
CA GLY A 166 -7.79 -24.66 -5.79
C GLY A 166 -6.73 -23.89 -6.59
N ASN A 167 -6.85 -23.81 -7.92
CA ASN A 167 -6.00 -22.92 -8.70
C ASN A 167 -6.40 -21.46 -8.42
N ILE A 168 -5.43 -20.61 -8.13
CA ILE A 168 -5.68 -19.18 -7.90
C ILE A 168 -5.94 -18.53 -9.27
N LEU A 169 -7.15 -18.01 -9.45
CA LEU A 169 -7.58 -17.28 -10.65
C LEU A 169 -7.36 -15.78 -10.50
N ILE A 170 -7.65 -15.24 -9.33
CA ILE A 170 -7.54 -13.80 -9.07
C ILE A 170 -6.89 -13.60 -7.71
N THR A 171 -5.94 -12.68 -7.64
CA THR A 171 -5.38 -12.16 -6.40
C THR A 171 -5.87 -10.75 -6.20
N VAL A 172 -6.58 -10.52 -5.08
CA VAL A 172 -7.01 -9.19 -4.65
C VAL A 172 -6.22 -8.79 -3.41
N ALA A 173 -5.67 -7.56 -3.40
CA ALA A 173 -5.01 -6.97 -2.24
C ALA A 173 -5.34 -5.48 -2.15
N PHE A 174 -6.19 -5.10 -1.20
CA PHE A 174 -6.69 -3.75 -1.05
C PHE A 174 -6.29 -3.15 0.29
N GLU A 175 -5.52 -2.08 0.23
CA GLU A 175 -5.35 -1.13 1.33
C GLU A 175 -6.36 -0.01 1.21
N TYR A 176 -6.87 0.43 2.36
CA TYR A 176 -7.76 1.57 2.44
C TYR A 176 -7.48 2.40 3.69
N PRO A 177 -7.75 3.71 3.65
CA PRO A 177 -7.46 4.61 4.75
C PRO A 177 -8.39 4.37 5.94
N VAL A 178 -7.85 4.55 7.13
CA VAL A 178 -8.57 4.62 8.40
C VAL A 178 -8.13 5.89 9.12
N ILE A 179 -9.06 6.82 9.27
CA ILE A 179 -8.83 8.07 10.00
C ILE A 179 -8.98 7.77 11.50
N GLU A 180 -7.98 8.14 12.30
CA GLU A 180 -8.03 7.95 13.75
C GLU A 180 -9.19 8.75 14.36
N ASN A 181 -10.05 8.08 15.14
CA ASN A 181 -11.28 8.64 15.67
C ASN A 181 -11.30 8.73 17.20
N LYS A 182 -10.37 9.50 17.79
CA LYS A 182 -10.20 9.61 19.26
C LYS A 182 -11.46 10.11 19.97
N ASP A 183 -12.21 10.98 19.30
CA ASP A 183 -13.38 11.66 19.89
C ASP A 183 -14.71 10.94 19.60
N ASN A 184 -14.67 9.74 19.02
CA ASN A 184 -15.86 8.99 18.60
C ASN A 184 -16.81 9.81 17.70
N ASN A 185 -16.24 10.60 16.80
CA ASN A 185 -16.98 11.39 15.82
C ASN A 185 -17.74 10.47 14.86
N ALA A 186 -19.06 10.64 14.76
CA ALA A 186 -19.94 9.81 13.94
C ALA A 186 -19.65 9.92 12.43
N PHE A 187 -19.22 11.08 11.95
CA PHE A 187 -18.85 11.28 10.56
C PHE A 187 -17.58 10.49 10.21
N ILE A 188 -16.54 10.57 11.06
CA ILE A 188 -15.31 9.80 10.86
C ILE A 188 -15.61 8.29 10.90
N THR A 189 -16.47 7.83 11.81
CA THR A 189 -16.94 6.43 11.83
C THR A 189 -17.58 6.04 10.51
N ALA A 190 -18.50 6.85 9.98
CA ALA A 190 -19.16 6.58 8.70
C ALA A 190 -18.18 6.56 7.52
N VAL A 191 -17.20 7.47 7.49
CA VAL A 191 -16.15 7.50 6.46
C VAL A 191 -15.30 6.22 6.50
N ASN A 192 -14.81 5.83 7.68
CA ASN A 192 -14.02 4.62 7.85
C ASN A 192 -14.82 3.35 7.48
N GLU A 193 -16.09 3.27 7.88
CA GLU A 193 -16.96 2.18 7.47
C GLU A 193 -17.18 2.13 5.96
N GLN A 194 -17.32 3.29 5.31
CA GLN A 194 -17.53 3.36 3.88
C GLN A 194 -16.31 2.83 3.12
N TYR A 195 -15.09 3.22 3.49
CA TYR A 195 -13.88 2.70 2.86
C TYR A 195 -13.76 1.17 2.98
N LYS A 196 -14.10 0.62 4.14
CA LYS A 196 -14.15 -0.83 4.34
C LYS A 196 -15.20 -1.49 3.42
N LYS A 197 -16.43 -0.96 3.39
CA LYS A 197 -17.50 -1.47 2.52
C LYS A 197 -17.13 -1.40 1.04
N ASP A 198 -16.51 -0.29 0.61
CA ASP A 198 -16.04 -0.09 -0.76
C ASP A 198 -14.97 -1.13 -1.15
N ALA A 199 -14.08 -1.52 -0.22
CA ALA A 199 -13.10 -2.57 -0.45
C ALA A 199 -13.73 -3.98 -0.52
N GLU A 200 -14.66 -4.29 0.38
CA GLU A 200 -15.40 -5.56 0.38
C GLU A 200 -16.27 -5.73 -0.87
N ALA A 201 -16.92 -4.66 -1.31
CA ALA A 201 -17.72 -4.62 -2.54
C ALA A 201 -16.84 -4.85 -3.77
N ALA A 202 -15.71 -4.14 -3.89
CA ALA A 202 -14.80 -4.29 -5.02
C ALA A 202 -14.21 -5.72 -5.13
N ILE A 203 -14.00 -6.43 -4.02
CA ILE A 203 -13.61 -7.86 -4.07
C ILE A 203 -14.72 -8.70 -4.69
N SER A 204 -15.97 -8.45 -4.30
CA SER A 204 -17.14 -9.19 -4.78
C SER A 204 -17.37 -8.92 -6.27
N GLU A 205 -17.19 -7.68 -6.70
CA GLU A 205 -17.26 -7.27 -8.12
C GLU A 205 -16.15 -7.92 -8.94
N ALA A 206 -14.89 -7.89 -8.47
CA ALA A 206 -13.78 -8.55 -9.14
C ALA A 206 -14.03 -10.06 -9.33
N GLU A 207 -14.58 -10.73 -8.31
CA GLU A 207 -14.98 -12.14 -8.43
C GLU A 207 -16.11 -12.33 -9.45
N ALA A 208 -17.16 -11.53 -9.37
CA ALA A 208 -18.33 -11.69 -10.24
C ALA A 208 -18.02 -11.41 -11.71
N GLU A 209 -17.18 -10.41 -12.00
CA GLU A 209 -16.89 -9.97 -13.36
C GLU A 209 -15.76 -10.76 -14.03
N PHE A 210 -14.70 -11.10 -13.27
CA PHE A 210 -13.47 -11.60 -13.87
C PHE A 210 -13.20 -13.09 -13.65
N LYS A 211 -13.91 -13.78 -12.74
CA LYS A 211 -13.59 -15.19 -12.40
C LYS A 211 -13.71 -16.11 -13.61
N ASP A 212 -14.76 -15.99 -14.40
CA ASP A 212 -14.98 -16.84 -15.58
C ASP A 212 -13.93 -16.57 -16.66
N SER A 213 -13.61 -15.30 -16.90
CA SER A 213 -12.55 -14.90 -17.83
C SER A 213 -11.18 -15.40 -17.37
N ALA A 214 -10.86 -15.27 -16.07
CA ALA A 214 -9.64 -15.78 -15.47
C ALA A 214 -9.51 -17.30 -15.64
N ALA A 215 -10.61 -18.04 -15.45
CA ALA A 215 -10.65 -19.49 -15.67
C ALA A 215 -10.41 -19.85 -17.15
N ALA A 216 -10.97 -19.08 -18.08
CA ALA A 216 -10.75 -19.27 -19.51
C ALA A 216 -9.28 -19.03 -19.91
N VAL A 217 -8.66 -17.97 -19.38
CA VAL A 217 -7.24 -17.67 -19.61
C VAL A 217 -6.34 -18.74 -18.99
N LEU A 218 -6.63 -19.22 -17.79
CA LEU A 218 -5.90 -20.35 -17.20
C LEU A 218 -5.98 -21.59 -18.10
N ALA A 219 -7.16 -21.87 -18.68
CA ALA A 219 -7.33 -22.99 -19.59
C ALA A 219 -6.51 -22.86 -20.89
N SER A 220 -6.28 -21.62 -21.37
CA SER A 220 -5.47 -21.37 -22.58
C SER A 220 -3.97 -21.33 -22.29
N GLU A 221 -3.55 -20.65 -21.22
CA GLU A 221 -2.14 -20.42 -20.89
C GLU A 221 -1.49 -21.60 -20.14
N GLY A 222 -2.29 -22.38 -19.43
CA GLY A 222 -1.82 -23.53 -18.65
C GLY A 222 -0.73 -23.15 -17.66
N LYS A 223 0.51 -23.62 -17.90
CA LYS A 223 1.66 -23.35 -17.01
C LYS A 223 2.19 -21.92 -17.08
N ASN A 224 1.83 -21.19 -18.13
CA ASN A 224 2.21 -19.78 -18.30
C ASN A 224 1.20 -18.84 -17.63
N TYR A 225 0.13 -19.40 -17.05
CA TYR A 225 -0.84 -18.62 -16.31
C TYR A 225 -0.24 -18.07 -15.01
N HIS A 226 -0.47 -16.80 -14.78
CA HIS A 226 -0.34 -16.08 -13.53
C HIS A 226 -1.75 -15.56 -13.16
N PRO A 227 -2.12 -15.43 -11.89
CA PRO A 227 -3.44 -14.90 -11.53
C PRO A 227 -3.68 -13.51 -12.11
N MET A 228 -4.93 -13.18 -12.40
CA MET A 228 -5.32 -11.77 -12.58
C MET A 228 -5.09 -11.03 -11.25
N VAL A 229 -4.68 -9.77 -11.31
CA VAL A 229 -4.28 -9.00 -10.14
C VAL A 229 -5.15 -7.76 -10.01
N PHE A 230 -5.76 -7.58 -8.84
CA PHE A 230 -6.46 -6.35 -8.46
C PHE A 230 -5.83 -5.81 -7.19
N THR A 231 -5.38 -4.57 -7.24
CA THR A 231 -4.79 -3.92 -6.06
C THR A 231 -5.36 -2.53 -5.88
N ARG A 232 -5.54 -2.14 -4.62
CA ARG A 232 -5.98 -0.82 -4.22
C ARG A 232 -4.99 -0.32 -3.19
N SER A 233 -4.47 0.87 -3.43
CA SER A 233 -3.61 1.60 -2.51
C SER A 233 -4.17 3.01 -2.35
N PHE A 234 -3.59 3.81 -1.46
CA PHE A 234 -4.02 5.19 -1.31
C PHE A 234 -2.87 6.12 -0.98
N GLU A 235 -3.10 7.41 -1.17
CA GLU A 235 -2.24 8.50 -0.76
C GLU A 235 -3.05 9.59 -0.09
N VAL A 236 -2.46 10.23 0.92
CA VAL A 236 -3.02 11.42 1.56
C VAL A 236 -2.43 12.63 0.84
N SER A 237 -3.20 13.22 -0.08
CA SER A 237 -2.76 14.32 -0.95
C SER A 237 -2.76 15.67 -0.22
N LEU A 238 -3.66 15.86 0.76
CA LEU A 238 -3.66 17.02 1.68
C LEU A 238 -4.12 16.60 3.07
N ASN A 239 -3.52 17.16 4.12
CA ASN A 239 -3.91 16.92 5.51
C ASN A 239 -3.53 18.11 6.42
N GLN A 240 -4.22 19.23 6.24
CA GLN A 240 -4.00 20.47 7.00
C GLN A 240 -5.28 21.32 7.00
N ASP A 241 -5.36 22.32 7.88
CA ASP A 241 -6.46 23.30 7.91
C ASP A 241 -7.87 22.68 7.96
N ASN A 242 -7.99 21.55 8.68
CA ASN A 242 -9.18 20.71 8.78
C ASN A 242 -9.60 19.99 7.49
N LEU A 243 -8.80 20.13 6.42
CA LEU A 243 -9.02 19.50 5.14
C LEU A 243 -8.18 18.22 5.03
N LEU A 244 -8.85 17.15 4.61
CA LEU A 244 -8.22 15.86 4.33
C LEU A 244 -8.62 15.42 2.92
N SER A 245 -7.65 15.35 2.01
CA SER A 245 -7.85 14.81 0.66
C SER A 245 -7.13 13.47 0.56
N ILE A 246 -7.85 12.43 0.14
CA ILE A 246 -7.33 11.08 -0.02
C ILE A 246 -7.63 10.60 -1.44
N THR A 247 -6.60 10.12 -2.12
CA THR A 247 -6.69 9.55 -3.46
C THR A 247 -6.44 8.04 -3.38
N GLN A 248 -7.38 7.24 -3.86
CA GLN A 248 -7.25 5.79 -4.02
C GLN A 248 -6.79 5.47 -5.44
N LEU A 249 -5.91 4.47 -5.54
CA LEU A 249 -5.27 4.01 -6.76
C LEU A 249 -5.63 2.54 -6.97
N ASP A 250 -6.53 2.30 -7.91
CA ASP A 250 -7.06 0.97 -8.25
C ASP A 250 -6.39 0.45 -9.51
N TYR A 251 -5.50 -0.51 -9.34
CA TYR A 251 -4.81 -1.19 -10.43
C TYR A 251 -5.46 -2.55 -10.72
N ALA A 252 -5.61 -2.85 -12.01
CA ALA A 252 -6.05 -4.15 -12.51
C ALA A 252 -5.15 -4.66 -13.63
N ASN A 253 -4.73 -5.93 -13.54
CA ASN A 253 -4.13 -6.69 -14.61
C ASN A 253 -4.97 -7.94 -14.90
N THR A 254 -5.65 -7.91 -16.03
CA THR A 254 -6.68 -8.89 -16.40
C THR A 254 -6.37 -9.59 -17.71
N TYR A 255 -5.08 -9.73 -18.08
CA TYR A 255 -4.64 -10.28 -19.37
C TYR A 255 -5.12 -9.50 -20.62
N GLY A 256 -5.55 -8.26 -20.43
CA GLY A 256 -5.78 -7.32 -21.53
C GLY A 256 -4.48 -6.88 -22.21
N ALA A 257 -4.60 -5.99 -23.20
CA ALA A 257 -3.43 -5.45 -23.92
C ALA A 257 -2.44 -4.72 -23.00
N HIS A 258 -2.94 -4.16 -21.90
CA HIS A 258 -2.15 -3.53 -20.84
C HIS A 258 -2.94 -3.59 -19.53
N PRO A 259 -2.27 -3.48 -18.37
CA PRO A 259 -2.96 -3.19 -17.11
C PRO A 259 -3.60 -1.80 -17.16
N ASN A 260 -4.44 -1.49 -16.18
CA ASN A 260 -5.00 -0.16 -16.02
C ASN A 260 -4.95 0.27 -14.54
N THR A 261 -4.73 1.56 -14.31
CA THR A 261 -4.80 2.16 -12.98
C THR A 261 -5.76 3.32 -13.01
N LEU A 262 -6.80 3.25 -12.18
CA LEU A 262 -7.79 4.29 -12.00
C LEU A 262 -7.55 5.02 -10.68
N LYS A 263 -7.69 6.34 -10.70
CA LYS A 263 -7.65 7.22 -9.55
C LYS A 263 -9.07 7.62 -9.16
N SER A 264 -9.37 7.59 -7.88
CA SER A 264 -10.58 8.21 -7.31
C SER A 264 -10.20 8.97 -6.04
N SER A 265 -10.77 10.15 -5.84
CA SER A 265 -10.41 11.01 -4.70
C SER A 265 -11.62 11.41 -3.89
N LYS A 266 -11.47 11.49 -2.58
CA LYS A 266 -12.46 12.07 -1.66
C LYS A 266 -11.77 13.15 -0.82
N THR A 267 -12.40 14.32 -0.75
CA THR A 267 -11.93 15.45 0.06
C THR A 267 -12.93 15.75 1.15
N PHE A 268 -12.45 15.93 2.38
CA PHE A 268 -13.26 16.14 3.57
C PHE A 268 -12.86 17.44 4.26
N ASN A 269 -13.84 18.19 4.76
CA ASN A 269 -13.66 19.14 5.85
C ASN A 269 -14.11 18.45 7.14
N LEU A 270 -13.13 18.07 7.96
CA LEU A 270 -13.36 17.27 9.17
C LEU A 270 -13.84 18.12 10.36
N ALA A 271 -13.64 19.45 10.33
CA ALA A 271 -14.25 20.35 11.31
C ALA A 271 -15.77 20.50 11.06
N GLU A 272 -16.18 20.47 9.79
CA GLU A 272 -17.58 20.56 9.38
C GLU A 272 -18.29 19.21 9.25
N ASN A 273 -17.57 18.09 9.46
CA ASN A 273 -18.10 16.73 9.27
C ASN A 273 -18.69 16.51 7.87
N LYS A 274 -17.95 16.93 6.83
CA LYS A 274 -18.49 17.01 5.47
C LYS A 274 -17.50 16.54 4.41
N ALA A 275 -17.97 15.74 3.47
CA ALA A 275 -17.29 15.52 2.20
C ALA A 275 -17.58 16.68 1.25
N LEU A 276 -16.54 17.29 0.70
CA LEU A 276 -16.66 18.43 -0.20
C LEU A 276 -16.87 17.97 -1.65
N THR A 277 -17.73 18.68 -2.36
CA THR A 277 -17.85 18.59 -3.81
C THR A 277 -16.92 19.59 -4.50
N LEU A 278 -16.60 19.38 -5.78
CA LEU A 278 -15.81 20.34 -6.56
C LEU A 278 -16.49 21.71 -6.63
N SER A 279 -17.81 21.75 -6.79
CA SER A 279 -18.62 22.97 -6.79
C SER A 279 -18.41 23.80 -5.51
N GLU A 280 -18.33 23.13 -4.35
CA GLU A 280 -18.11 23.80 -3.07
C GLU A 280 -16.68 24.32 -2.93
N VAL A 281 -15.68 23.55 -3.38
CA VAL A 281 -14.27 23.98 -3.41
C VAL A 281 -14.08 25.23 -4.27
N LEU A 282 -14.77 25.30 -5.42
CA LEU A 282 -14.73 26.44 -6.34
C LEU A 282 -15.69 27.58 -5.96
N GLY A 283 -16.61 27.34 -5.01
CA GLY A 283 -17.70 28.28 -4.70
C GLY A 283 -18.60 28.57 -5.92
N LYS A 284 -18.85 27.57 -6.76
CA LYS A 284 -19.64 27.66 -8.00
C LYS A 284 -20.89 26.78 -7.90
N ASN A 285 -21.89 27.05 -8.74
CA ASN A 285 -22.95 26.07 -8.98
C ASN A 285 -22.44 24.96 -9.93
N ALA A 286 -23.25 23.92 -10.17
CA ALA A 286 -22.86 22.80 -11.02
C ALA A 286 -22.52 23.22 -12.46
N ALA A 287 -23.36 24.04 -13.11
CA ALA A 287 -23.14 24.45 -14.50
C ALA A 287 -21.88 25.31 -14.68
N ASP A 288 -21.62 26.20 -13.73
CA ASP A 288 -20.41 27.04 -13.72
C ASP A 288 -19.16 26.22 -13.40
N THR A 289 -19.30 25.13 -12.62
CA THR A 289 -18.23 24.17 -12.35
C THR A 289 -17.87 23.39 -13.60
N ASP A 290 -18.86 22.85 -14.32
CA ASP A 290 -18.64 22.13 -15.58
C ASP A 290 -17.97 23.04 -16.63
N SER A 291 -18.45 24.29 -16.73
CA SER A 291 -17.87 25.29 -17.63
C SER A 291 -16.41 25.60 -17.29
N TYR A 292 -16.10 25.72 -15.99
CA TYR A 292 -14.73 25.96 -15.52
C TYR A 292 -13.81 24.76 -15.80
N VAL A 293 -14.26 23.54 -15.54
CA VAL A 293 -13.51 22.32 -15.85
C VAL A 293 -13.23 22.23 -17.35
N LYS A 294 -14.25 22.48 -18.18
CA LYS A 294 -14.11 22.49 -19.64
C LYS A 294 -13.06 23.51 -20.09
N GLU A 295 -13.12 24.74 -19.59
CA GLU A 295 -12.16 25.79 -19.93
C GLU A 295 -10.71 25.35 -19.63
N LYS A 296 -10.48 24.77 -18.44
CA LYS A 296 -9.15 24.33 -18.00
C LYS A 296 -8.60 23.19 -18.86
N PHE A 297 -9.44 22.21 -19.22
CA PHE A 297 -9.00 21.09 -20.06
C PHE A 297 -8.94 21.44 -21.55
N ASP A 298 -9.77 22.34 -22.06
CA ASP A 298 -9.63 22.89 -23.41
C ASP A 298 -8.25 23.58 -23.57
N ALA A 299 -7.82 24.34 -22.56
CA ALA A 299 -6.50 24.96 -22.52
C ALA A 299 -5.37 23.90 -22.44
N TYR A 300 -5.46 22.97 -21.49
CA TYR A 300 -4.48 21.88 -21.34
C TYR A 300 -4.29 21.10 -22.64
N VAL A 301 -5.40 20.71 -23.30
CA VAL A 301 -5.36 19.88 -24.49
C VAL A 301 -4.72 20.62 -25.66
N LYS A 302 -5.09 21.90 -25.84
CA LYS A 302 -4.55 22.75 -26.89
C LYS A 302 -3.03 22.94 -26.75
N GLU A 303 -2.53 23.06 -25.53
CA GLU A 303 -1.11 23.27 -25.26
C GLU A 303 -0.29 21.98 -25.30
N THR A 304 -0.87 20.86 -24.87
CA THR A 304 -0.10 19.67 -24.50
C THR A 304 -0.24 18.52 -25.48
N VAL A 305 -1.42 18.31 -26.09
CA VAL A 305 -1.71 17.01 -26.73
C VAL A 305 -1.86 17.02 -28.24
N GLY A 306 -1.67 18.17 -28.91
CA GLY A 306 -1.49 18.28 -30.36
C GLY A 306 -2.50 17.46 -31.19
N GLU A 307 -2.02 16.35 -31.76
CA GLU A 307 -2.78 15.41 -32.62
C GLU A 307 -3.97 14.74 -31.94
N LEU A 308 -4.03 14.73 -30.60
CA LEU A 308 -5.14 14.13 -29.84
C LEU A 308 -6.35 15.07 -29.66
N LEU A 309 -6.30 16.29 -30.22
CA LEU A 309 -7.40 17.26 -30.12
C LEU A 309 -8.72 16.72 -30.66
N GLU A 310 -8.71 15.97 -31.77
CA GLU A 310 -9.92 15.37 -32.33
C GLU A 310 -10.55 14.33 -31.40
N TYR A 311 -9.72 13.49 -30.76
CA TYR A 311 -10.19 12.52 -29.78
C TYR A 311 -10.85 13.24 -28.60
N TYR A 312 -10.21 14.28 -28.07
CA TYR A 312 -10.77 15.08 -26.99
C TYR A 312 -12.10 15.73 -27.37
N GLN A 313 -12.21 16.33 -28.57
CA GLN A 313 -13.45 16.95 -29.02
C GLN A 313 -14.63 15.97 -29.12
N GLN A 314 -14.36 14.70 -29.45
CA GLN A 314 -15.39 13.66 -29.55
C GLN A 314 -15.89 13.16 -28.18
N ASN A 315 -15.08 13.27 -27.13
CA ASN A 315 -15.33 12.64 -25.83
C ASN A 315 -15.59 13.66 -24.70
N SER A 316 -15.02 14.87 -24.79
CA SER A 316 -15.01 15.87 -23.72
C SER A 316 -16.40 16.21 -23.17
N GLU A 317 -17.39 16.48 -24.02
CA GLU A 317 -18.75 16.84 -23.56
C GLU A 317 -19.43 15.75 -22.74
N LYS A 318 -19.18 14.47 -23.07
CA LYS A 318 -19.76 13.33 -22.34
C LYS A 318 -19.04 13.05 -21.03
N ALA A 319 -17.77 13.45 -20.96
CA ALA A 319 -16.89 13.13 -19.86
C ALA A 319 -16.77 14.26 -18.82
N LEU A 320 -17.33 15.46 -19.04
CA LEU A 320 -17.23 16.57 -18.08
C LEU A 320 -17.60 16.18 -16.64
N SER A 321 -18.63 15.33 -16.46
CA SER A 321 -19.06 14.85 -15.15
C SER A 321 -18.17 13.77 -14.53
N ALA A 322 -17.25 13.19 -15.30
CA ALA A 322 -16.28 12.19 -14.84
C ALA A 322 -15.02 12.83 -14.23
N VAL A 323 -14.93 14.17 -14.20
CA VAL A 323 -13.78 14.86 -13.61
C VAL A 323 -13.65 14.49 -12.14
N ASN A 324 -12.44 14.11 -11.76
CA ASN A 324 -12.07 13.90 -10.38
C ASN A 324 -11.25 15.09 -9.89
N PHE A 325 -11.22 15.27 -8.57
CA PHE A 325 -10.36 16.28 -7.98
C PHE A 325 -9.76 15.83 -6.65
N CYS A 326 -8.56 16.30 -6.37
CA CYS A 326 -7.98 16.27 -5.04
C CYS A 326 -7.39 17.64 -4.70
N LEU A 327 -7.07 17.82 -3.43
CA LEU A 327 -6.34 18.98 -2.95
C LEU A 327 -4.91 18.54 -2.62
N THR A 328 -3.94 19.38 -2.96
CA THR A 328 -2.54 19.26 -2.52
C THR A 328 -2.18 20.45 -1.64
N GLU A 329 -0.94 20.56 -1.18
CA GLU A 329 -0.50 21.73 -0.40
C GLU A 329 -0.50 23.02 -1.22
N ASP A 330 -0.34 22.91 -2.54
CA ASP A 330 -0.11 24.03 -3.44
C ASP A 330 -1.24 24.28 -4.46
N ALA A 331 -2.13 23.31 -4.70
CA ALA A 331 -3.15 23.41 -5.75
C ALA A 331 -4.43 22.58 -5.51
N LEU A 332 -5.51 23.03 -6.13
CA LEU A 332 -6.59 22.14 -6.56
C LEU A 332 -6.12 21.38 -7.79
N VAL A 333 -6.15 20.05 -7.74
CA VAL A 333 -5.79 19.19 -8.86
C VAL A 333 -7.06 18.63 -9.47
N LEU A 334 -7.32 18.94 -10.74
CA LEU A 334 -8.38 18.35 -11.55
C LEU A 334 -7.78 17.28 -12.44
N TYR A 335 -8.38 16.10 -12.51
CA TYR A 335 -7.87 15.04 -13.36
C TYR A 335 -8.97 14.14 -13.91
N TYR A 336 -8.64 13.47 -15.01
CA TYR A 336 -9.45 12.40 -15.58
C TYR A 336 -8.68 11.08 -15.56
N ASN A 337 -9.40 9.97 -15.51
CA ASN A 337 -8.79 8.65 -15.69
C ASN A 337 -8.46 8.41 -17.17
N PRO A 338 -7.55 7.46 -17.46
CA PRO A 338 -7.33 7.01 -18.82
C PRO A 338 -8.65 6.63 -19.50
N TYR A 339 -8.82 7.00 -20.78
CA TYR A 339 -10.03 6.82 -21.60
C TYR A 339 -11.22 7.74 -21.33
N ASP A 340 -11.25 8.55 -20.28
CA ASP A 340 -12.37 9.48 -20.05
C ASP A 340 -12.43 10.54 -21.16
N ILE A 341 -11.32 11.28 -21.35
CA ILE A 341 -11.24 12.38 -22.32
C ILE A 341 -10.11 12.22 -23.34
N LEU A 342 -9.16 11.31 -23.09
CA LEU A 342 -7.98 11.04 -23.92
C LEU A 342 -7.69 9.53 -23.95
N PRO A 343 -7.05 9.01 -25.02
CA PRO A 343 -6.72 7.59 -25.10
C PRO A 343 -5.69 7.20 -24.02
N TYR A 344 -5.61 5.91 -23.70
CA TYR A 344 -4.70 5.37 -22.66
C TYR A 344 -3.25 5.84 -22.76
N ALA A 345 -2.71 5.96 -23.98
CA ALA A 345 -1.33 6.39 -24.21
C ALA A 345 -1.04 7.82 -23.70
N ALA A 346 -2.07 8.65 -23.54
CA ALA A 346 -1.95 9.99 -22.97
C ALA A 346 -1.92 9.98 -21.43
N GLY A 347 -2.11 8.82 -20.80
CA GLY A 347 -2.17 8.67 -19.35
C GLY A 347 -3.41 9.32 -18.74
N SER A 348 -3.25 9.83 -17.52
CA SER A 348 -4.28 10.55 -16.77
C SER A 348 -4.01 12.05 -16.91
N PRO A 349 -4.76 12.78 -17.76
CA PRO A 349 -4.54 14.21 -17.92
C PRO A 349 -4.92 14.94 -16.64
N GLU A 350 -4.09 15.90 -16.26
CA GLU A 350 -4.15 16.60 -14.98
C GLU A 350 -3.94 18.11 -15.18
N VAL A 351 -4.78 18.92 -14.54
CA VAL A 351 -4.63 20.36 -14.45
C VAL A 351 -4.50 20.77 -13.00
N LYS A 352 -3.41 21.45 -12.67
CA LYS A 352 -3.18 22.05 -11.34
C LYS A 352 -3.61 23.51 -11.35
N VAL A 353 -4.50 23.87 -10.44
CA VAL A 353 -4.97 25.24 -10.21
C VAL A 353 -4.38 25.72 -8.87
N PRO A 354 -3.34 26.57 -8.88
CA PRO A 354 -2.71 27.04 -7.65
C PRO A 354 -3.70 27.82 -6.77
N TYR A 355 -3.56 27.75 -5.45
CA TYR A 355 -4.44 28.48 -4.52
C TYR A 355 -4.36 30.01 -4.61
N ALA A 356 -3.30 30.55 -5.22
CA ALA A 356 -3.22 31.97 -5.57
C ALA A 356 -4.28 32.37 -6.61
N ASP A 357 -4.88 31.42 -7.34
CA ASP A 357 -6.04 31.66 -8.19
C ASP A 357 -7.27 31.92 -7.30
N THR A 358 -7.72 33.18 -7.28
CA THR A 358 -8.86 33.66 -6.46
C THR A 358 -10.21 32.97 -6.73
N THR A 359 -10.25 32.08 -7.73
CA THR A 359 -11.39 31.20 -8.00
C THR A 359 -11.57 30.11 -6.94
N ILE A 360 -10.50 29.70 -6.24
CA ILE A 360 -10.60 28.73 -5.15
C ILE A 360 -11.04 29.45 -3.86
N LYS A 361 -12.03 28.90 -3.16
CA LYS A 361 -12.61 29.51 -1.94
C LYS A 361 -12.12 28.89 -0.63
N LEU A 362 -11.16 27.97 -0.71
CA LEU A 362 -10.52 27.39 0.46
C LEU A 362 -9.45 28.37 0.99
N ALA A 363 -9.45 28.58 2.31
CA ALA A 363 -8.36 29.25 2.99
C ALA A 363 -7.39 28.18 3.49
N LEU A 364 -6.25 28.04 2.82
CA LEU A 364 -5.15 27.17 3.27
C LEU A 364 -4.03 28.06 3.82
N SER A 365 -3.42 27.61 4.91
CA SER A 365 -2.20 28.20 5.43
C SER A 365 -1.04 27.91 4.46
N GLU A 366 -0.14 28.90 4.30
CA GLU A 366 1.12 28.67 3.60
C GLU A 366 1.96 27.66 4.41
N SER A 367 2.56 26.69 3.72
CA SER A 367 3.33 25.60 4.32
C SER A 367 4.73 25.99 4.80
#